data_AF-A0A5A7MZT7-F1
#
_entry.id   AF-A0A5A7MZT7-F1
#
_cell.length_a   1.000
_cell.length_b   1.000
_cell.length_c   1.000
_cell.angle_alpha   90.00
_cell.angle_beta   90.00
_cell.angle_gamma   90.00
#
_symmetry.space_group_name_H-M   'P 1'
#
loop_
_entity.id
_entity.type
_entity.pdbx_description
1 polymer ?
#
loop_
_entity_poly.entity_id
_entity_poly.type
_entity_poly.pdbx_seq_one_letter_code
_entity_poly.pdbx_strand_id
1 'polypeptide(L)'
;MGKQVRVRNRLFLFKHQSAIGVDAAPAATTDAIPIEQDGFSKTSGFRVEDVTEVTGSLDAGEPLVVGEPATISFRTRVRGAGKTYTDTIKPVLGRLLEVCGWKEKFTEAIADEALVSGTAIDATLGASFSAVAQAYRGMPLILSGAGVAGRTPIILDYNDAKVATLSESFETALGTSNGSSIPANYRYSPFTDDDADPMKIGTAYIYEDGHLYRYLDCRGDFTLEVTSGGVGFFTFTLTGVFAGRTEPGMPNDAVFGGAPTPFFRQGVNPSPAFLIDRGLAAVSRVTLTGGNTVASPPDPNSLQGFGAAIVNGRDVRLTIDPQTTDLATRDTLSDLEAQRKQPVAIQWGLVAGSRIYLSIPQGKIVGRDESESDGLQAEQLTVDATGTAGAAVNLTFA
;
A
#
# COMPACT_ATOMS: atom_id res chain seq x y z
N MET A 1 9.22 4.57 -44.33
CA MET A 1 8.56 3.65 -43.37
C MET A 1 8.66 4.32 -42.00
N GLY A 2 7.53 4.62 -41.34
CA GLY A 2 7.56 5.30 -40.03
C GLY A 2 8.29 4.47 -38.98
N LYS A 3 8.94 5.13 -38.00
CA LYS A 3 9.60 4.45 -36.88
C LYS A 3 8.55 3.63 -36.12
N GLN A 4 8.77 2.33 -35.99
CA GLN A 4 7.94 1.47 -35.14
C GLN A 4 8.30 1.70 -33.67
N VAL A 5 7.28 1.87 -32.82
CA VAL A 5 7.43 2.14 -31.39
C VAL A 5 7.78 0.85 -30.65
N ARG A 6 8.86 0.87 -29.87
CA ARG A 6 9.28 -0.27 -29.05
C ARG A 6 8.66 -0.20 -27.66
N VAL A 7 7.85 -1.20 -27.31
CA VAL A 7 7.18 -1.29 -25.99
C VAL A 7 8.14 -1.52 -24.82
N ARG A 8 9.37 -1.98 -25.06
CA ARG A 8 10.41 -2.08 -24.02
C ARG A 8 11.02 -0.72 -23.65
N ASN A 9 10.93 0.27 -24.52
CA ASN A 9 11.45 1.61 -24.25
C ASN A 9 10.35 2.48 -23.63
N ARG A 10 10.06 2.23 -22.35
CA ARG A 10 8.99 2.90 -21.61
C ARG A 10 9.52 3.58 -20.35
N LEU A 11 8.96 4.76 -20.05
CA LEU A 11 9.20 5.48 -18.80
C LEU A 11 7.87 5.98 -18.25
N PHE A 12 7.65 5.70 -16.97
CA PHE A 12 6.47 6.14 -16.24
C PHE A 12 6.87 7.19 -15.20
N LEU A 13 6.23 8.35 -15.26
CA LEU A 13 6.42 9.44 -14.30
C LEU A 13 5.10 9.77 -13.62
N PHE A 14 5.14 10.10 -12.34
CA PHE A 14 3.95 10.45 -11.57
C PHE A 14 4.20 11.55 -10.55
N LYS A 15 3.34 12.56 -10.54
CA LYS A 15 3.41 13.72 -9.64
C LYS A 15 2.03 14.16 -9.17
N HIS A 16 1.91 14.63 -7.93
CA HIS A 16 0.67 15.20 -7.42
C HIS A 16 0.33 16.53 -8.08
N GLN A 17 -0.95 16.75 -8.33
CA GLN A 17 -1.47 18.02 -8.83
C GLN A 17 -1.81 18.95 -7.66
N SER A 18 -1.71 20.26 -7.90
CA SER A 18 -2.13 21.29 -6.95
C SER A 18 -3.64 21.54 -6.99
N ALA A 19 -4.28 21.32 -8.14
CA ALA A 19 -5.72 21.48 -8.36
C ALA A 19 -6.20 20.60 -9.53
N ILE A 20 -7.50 20.34 -9.56
CA ILE A 20 -8.16 19.57 -10.63
C ILE A 20 -7.96 20.28 -11.98
N GLY A 21 -7.64 19.52 -13.02
CA GLY A 21 -7.42 20.02 -14.39
C GLY A 21 -6.09 20.75 -14.60
N VAL A 22 -5.25 20.91 -13.57
CA VAL A 22 -3.92 21.52 -13.68
C VAL A 22 -2.86 20.45 -13.85
N ASP A 23 -2.10 20.52 -14.94
CA ASP A 23 -0.99 19.60 -15.21
C ASP A 23 0.18 19.84 -14.24
N ALA A 24 0.57 18.80 -13.51
CA ALA A 24 1.66 18.89 -12.53
C ALA A 24 3.06 18.93 -13.18
N ALA A 25 3.17 18.56 -14.47
CA ALA A 25 4.42 18.38 -15.21
C ALA A 25 5.47 17.53 -14.45
N PRO A 26 5.29 16.20 -14.37
CA PRO A 26 6.27 15.28 -13.78
C PRO A 26 7.66 15.38 -14.45
N ALA A 27 8.72 15.39 -13.63
CA ALA A 27 10.11 15.46 -14.10
C ALA A 27 10.81 14.09 -14.01
N ALA A 28 11.63 13.75 -15.01
CA ALA A 28 12.29 12.44 -15.09
C ALA A 28 13.32 12.20 -13.96
N THR A 29 13.92 13.25 -13.42
CA THR A 29 14.95 13.19 -12.36
C THR A 29 14.38 12.94 -10.96
N THR A 30 13.10 13.22 -10.74
CA THR A 30 12.48 13.13 -9.40
C THR A 30 11.24 12.23 -9.35
N ASP A 31 10.56 12.07 -10.49
CA ASP A 31 9.22 11.49 -10.55
C ASP A 31 9.13 10.17 -11.30
N ALA A 32 10.29 9.62 -11.70
CA ALA A 32 10.35 8.32 -12.36
C ALA A 32 10.09 7.18 -11.38
N ILE A 33 9.15 6.30 -11.76
CA ILE A 33 8.82 5.11 -11.00
C ILE A 33 9.14 3.88 -11.86
N PRO A 34 9.93 2.92 -11.33
CA PRO A 34 10.22 1.70 -12.06
C PRO A 34 8.96 0.84 -12.18
N ILE A 35 8.64 0.39 -13.39
CA ILE A 35 7.51 -0.51 -13.67
C ILE A 35 7.99 -1.82 -14.28
N GLU A 36 7.28 -2.91 -14.01
CA GLU A 36 7.52 -4.20 -14.64
C GLU A 36 6.94 -4.23 -16.05
N GLN A 37 7.65 -4.87 -16.98
CA GLN A 37 7.27 -4.94 -18.39
C GLN A 37 5.89 -5.61 -18.59
N ASP A 38 5.67 -6.72 -17.90
CA ASP A 38 4.54 -7.64 -18.16
C ASP A 38 3.26 -7.25 -17.40
N GLY A 39 3.31 -6.18 -16.61
CA GLY A 39 2.18 -5.71 -15.81
C GLY A 39 1.55 -4.41 -16.30
N PHE A 40 2.00 -3.84 -17.42
CA PHE A 40 1.56 -2.52 -17.88
C PHE A 40 0.43 -2.59 -18.91
N SER A 41 -0.67 -1.88 -18.63
CA SER A 41 -1.77 -1.64 -19.57
C SER A 41 -2.29 -0.20 -19.47
N LYS A 42 -2.86 0.30 -20.57
CA LYS A 42 -3.48 1.62 -20.66
C LYS A 42 -4.67 1.62 -21.62
N THR A 43 -5.67 2.43 -21.34
CA THR A 43 -6.83 2.65 -22.22
C THR A 43 -6.76 4.04 -22.84
N SER A 44 -7.24 4.19 -24.08
CA SER A 44 -7.17 5.44 -24.85
C SER A 44 -8.20 6.51 -24.46
N GLY A 45 -9.03 6.28 -23.44
CA GLY A 45 -10.04 7.24 -22.97
C GLY A 45 -11.19 7.48 -23.96
N PHE A 46 -11.38 6.56 -24.90
CA PHE A 46 -12.45 6.59 -25.89
C PHE A 46 -13.04 5.18 -26.01
N ARG A 47 -14.35 5.09 -26.15
CA ARG A 47 -15.07 3.87 -26.53
C ARG A 47 -15.92 4.08 -27.77
N VAL A 48 -16.27 2.98 -28.41
CA VAL A 48 -17.16 2.98 -29.56
C VAL A 48 -18.57 2.68 -29.09
N GLU A 49 -19.53 3.48 -29.54
CA GLU A 49 -20.97 3.29 -29.31
C GLU A 49 -21.64 3.00 -30.66
N ASP A 50 -22.30 1.84 -30.74
CA ASP A 50 -22.99 1.42 -31.94
C ASP A 50 -24.31 2.18 -32.10
N VAL A 51 -24.49 2.82 -33.26
CA VAL A 51 -25.74 3.50 -33.59
C VAL A 51 -26.74 2.46 -34.09
N THR A 52 -27.78 2.21 -33.29
CA THR A 52 -28.83 1.20 -33.57
C THR A 52 -30.12 1.81 -34.13
N GLU A 53 -30.04 3.02 -34.70
CA GLU A 53 -31.19 3.71 -35.28
C GLU A 53 -31.77 2.92 -36.47
N VAL A 54 -33.10 2.69 -36.43
CA VAL A 54 -33.81 1.92 -37.47
C VAL A 54 -34.14 2.84 -38.65
N THR A 55 -33.33 2.78 -39.71
CA THR A 55 -33.47 3.64 -40.91
C THR A 55 -34.26 3.00 -42.05
N GLY A 56 -34.79 1.78 -41.85
CA GLY A 56 -35.39 0.99 -42.92
C GLY A 56 -34.38 0.28 -43.84
N SER A 57 -33.07 0.42 -43.57
CA SER A 57 -32.01 -0.47 -44.08
C SER A 57 -31.72 -1.60 -43.09
N LEU A 58 -31.17 -2.71 -43.58
CA LEU A 58 -30.60 -3.79 -42.75
C LEU A 58 -29.15 -3.50 -42.33
N ASP A 59 -28.54 -2.46 -42.89
CA ASP A 59 -27.18 -2.03 -42.55
C ASP A 59 -27.15 -1.32 -41.20
N ALA A 60 -26.10 -1.56 -40.42
CA ALA A 60 -25.86 -0.86 -39.15
C ALA A 60 -25.44 0.60 -39.39
N GLY A 61 -25.80 1.49 -38.47
CA GLY A 61 -25.38 2.89 -38.49
C GLY A 61 -23.86 3.04 -38.28
N GLU A 62 -23.31 4.20 -38.66
CA GLU A 62 -21.90 4.50 -38.42
C GLU A 62 -21.63 4.58 -36.91
N PRO A 63 -20.67 3.82 -36.37
CA PRO A 63 -20.38 3.81 -34.95
C PRO A 63 -19.78 5.15 -34.49
N LEU A 64 -20.24 5.64 -33.34
CA LEU A 64 -19.77 6.89 -32.74
C LEU A 64 -18.61 6.64 -31.77
N VAL A 65 -17.65 7.56 -31.72
CA VAL A 65 -16.58 7.53 -30.72
C VAL A 65 -16.94 8.48 -29.59
N VAL A 66 -17.13 7.93 -28.40
CA VAL A 66 -17.49 8.69 -27.19
C VAL A 66 -16.35 8.66 -26.18
N GLY A 67 -16.26 9.70 -25.34
CA GLY A 67 -15.28 9.77 -24.26
C GLY A 67 -15.51 8.69 -23.20
N GLU A 68 -14.43 8.25 -22.55
CA GLU A 68 -14.47 7.41 -21.36
C GLU A 68 -13.30 7.79 -20.44
N PRO A 69 -13.43 7.70 -19.11
CA PRO A 69 -12.26 7.75 -18.24
C PRO A 69 -11.19 6.73 -18.67
N ALA A 70 -9.93 7.16 -18.69
CA ALA A 70 -8.83 6.31 -19.06
C ALA A 70 -8.25 5.61 -17.84
N THR A 71 -8.05 4.29 -17.95
CA THR A 71 -7.42 3.47 -16.92
C THR A 71 -5.97 3.17 -17.29
N ILE A 72 -5.08 3.21 -16.29
CA ILE A 72 -3.67 2.82 -16.36
C ILE A 72 -3.45 1.78 -15.27
N SER A 73 -2.97 0.59 -15.64
CA SER A 73 -2.56 -0.42 -14.68
C SER A 73 -1.09 -0.75 -14.85
N PHE A 74 -0.36 -0.84 -13.74
CA PHE A 74 1.05 -1.22 -13.75
C PHE A 74 1.47 -1.93 -12.46
N ARG A 75 2.44 -2.82 -12.60
CA ARG A 75 3.07 -3.53 -11.49
C ARG A 75 4.45 -2.95 -11.19
N THR A 76 4.78 -2.81 -9.91
CA THR A 76 6.08 -2.36 -9.44
C THR A 76 6.51 -3.14 -8.20
N ARG A 77 7.83 -3.28 -8.00
CA ARG A 77 8.35 -3.94 -6.80
C ARG A 77 8.24 -3.02 -5.61
N VAL A 78 7.83 -3.59 -4.49
CA VAL A 78 7.81 -2.93 -3.19
C VAL A 78 9.25 -2.55 -2.80
N ARG A 79 9.53 -1.27 -2.53
CA ARG A 79 10.86 -0.81 -2.11
C ARG A 79 10.73 0.37 -1.15
N GLY A 80 11.65 0.42 -0.18
CA GLY A 80 11.85 1.62 0.64
C GLY A 80 12.70 2.67 -0.08
N ALA A 81 13.06 3.75 0.63
CA ALA A 81 13.88 4.83 0.08
C ALA A 81 15.37 4.44 -0.06
N GLY A 82 15.84 3.43 0.67
CA GLY A 82 17.24 2.99 0.68
C GLY A 82 18.19 3.96 1.38
N LYS A 83 17.62 4.96 2.07
CA LYS A 83 18.29 5.96 2.91
C LYS A 83 17.41 6.18 4.15
N THR A 84 17.97 6.81 5.17
CA THR A 84 17.20 7.25 6.33
C THR A 84 16.10 8.20 5.87
N TYR A 85 14.88 7.93 6.34
CA TYR A 85 13.72 8.77 6.05
C TYR A 85 13.86 10.15 6.70
N THR A 86 13.50 11.18 5.95
CA THR A 86 13.39 12.57 6.40
C THR A 86 12.11 13.15 5.82
N ASP A 87 11.74 14.37 6.19
CA ASP A 87 10.64 15.15 5.59
C ASP A 87 10.66 15.21 4.04
N THR A 88 11.85 15.12 3.46
CA THR A 88 12.14 15.24 2.03
C THR A 88 12.44 13.89 1.36
N ILE A 89 12.99 12.94 2.10
CA ILE A 89 13.28 11.59 1.61
C ILE A 89 12.07 10.71 1.94
N LYS A 90 11.18 10.55 0.94
CA LYS A 90 9.94 9.76 1.05
C LYS A 90 10.07 8.38 0.39
N PRO A 91 9.21 7.41 0.74
CA PRO A 91 9.08 6.16 -0.01
C PRO A 91 8.74 6.42 -1.47
N VAL A 92 9.40 5.71 -2.40
CA VAL A 92 9.25 5.91 -3.85
C VAL A 92 7.79 5.82 -4.30
N LEU A 93 7.05 4.86 -3.71
CA LEU A 93 5.66 4.55 -4.03
C LEU A 93 4.64 5.31 -3.17
N GLY A 94 5.10 6.12 -2.21
CA GLY A 94 4.23 6.85 -1.28
C GLY A 94 3.22 7.74 -2.00
N ARG A 95 3.69 8.46 -3.02
CA ARG A 95 2.85 9.32 -3.86
C ARG A 95 1.69 8.60 -4.56
N LEU A 96 1.87 7.32 -4.90
CA LEU A 96 0.83 6.50 -5.52
C LEU A 96 -0.19 5.99 -4.49
N LEU A 97 0.28 5.67 -3.28
CA LEU A 97 -0.61 5.31 -2.17
C LEU A 97 -1.52 6.48 -1.79
N GLU A 98 -1.01 7.71 -1.85
CA GLU A 98 -1.81 8.92 -1.56
C GLU A 98 -2.95 9.16 -2.54
N VAL A 99 -2.75 8.92 -3.84
CA VAL A 99 -3.85 9.00 -4.83
C VAL A 99 -4.79 7.80 -4.78
N CYS A 100 -4.39 6.72 -4.09
CA CYS A 100 -5.27 5.64 -3.69
C CYS A 100 -5.94 5.93 -2.32
N GLY A 101 -5.87 7.17 -1.84
CA GLY A 101 -6.60 7.61 -0.65
C GLY A 101 -6.02 7.14 0.68
N TRP A 102 -4.73 6.84 0.72
CA TRP A 102 -4.00 6.57 1.94
C TRP A 102 -3.22 7.81 2.35
N LYS A 103 -3.37 8.26 3.59
CA LYS A 103 -2.66 9.44 4.10
C LYS A 103 -1.31 9.06 4.66
N GLU A 104 -0.29 9.83 4.27
CA GLU A 104 1.05 9.70 4.83
C GLU A 104 1.15 10.39 6.20
N LYS A 105 1.97 9.80 7.08
CA LYS A 105 2.39 10.39 8.35
C LYS A 105 3.88 10.12 8.53
N PHE A 106 4.68 11.17 8.48
CA PHE A 106 6.09 11.11 8.85
C PHE A 106 6.24 11.09 10.36
N THR A 107 7.20 10.33 10.87
CA THR A 107 7.60 10.34 12.27
C THR A 107 9.11 10.34 12.36
N GLU A 108 9.64 11.33 13.08
CA GLU A 108 11.06 11.47 13.34
C GLU A 108 11.57 10.33 14.23
N ALA A 109 12.87 10.04 14.10
CA ALA A 109 13.49 9.02 14.93
C ALA A 109 13.47 9.44 16.41
N ILE A 110 13.05 8.53 17.28
CA ILE A 110 13.15 8.67 18.74
C ILE A 110 14.29 7.77 19.20
N ALA A 111 15.25 8.37 19.89
CA ALA A 111 16.42 7.68 20.42
C ALA A 111 16.02 6.60 21.45
N ASP A 112 16.92 5.65 21.67
CA ASP A 112 16.72 4.57 22.64
C ASP A 112 16.61 5.14 24.07
N GLU A 113 15.51 4.81 24.73
CA GLU A 113 15.24 5.17 26.12
C GLU A 113 14.71 3.93 26.87
N ALA A 114 15.08 3.80 28.14
CA ALA A 114 14.60 2.73 29.00
C ALA A 114 13.06 2.76 29.14
N LEU A 115 12.44 1.59 29.13
CA LEU A 115 11.02 1.45 29.44
C LEU A 115 10.75 1.79 30.90
N VAL A 116 9.55 2.31 31.19
CA VAL A 116 9.11 2.60 32.56
C VAL A 116 8.57 1.33 33.22
N SER A 117 7.78 0.56 32.48
CA SER A 117 7.16 -0.71 32.89
C SER A 117 6.66 -1.46 31.67
N GLY A 118 6.19 -2.70 31.85
CA GLY A 118 5.60 -3.47 30.77
C GLY A 118 5.00 -4.79 31.24
N THR A 119 4.38 -5.48 30.30
CA THR A 119 3.83 -6.83 30.44
C THR A 119 4.42 -7.71 29.33
N ALA A 120 3.83 -8.89 29.11
CA ALA A 120 4.18 -9.73 27.96
C ALA A 120 3.79 -9.10 26.61
N ILE A 121 2.82 -8.18 26.57
CA ILE A 121 2.29 -7.60 25.34
C ILE A 121 2.27 -6.07 25.33
N ASP A 122 2.46 -5.42 26.47
CA ASP A 122 2.43 -3.96 26.60
C ASP A 122 3.78 -3.44 27.08
N ALA A 123 4.18 -2.27 26.57
CA ALA A 123 5.36 -1.55 27.00
C ALA A 123 4.99 -0.10 27.33
N THR A 124 5.27 0.35 28.54
CA THR A 124 5.14 1.76 28.93
C THR A 124 6.42 2.48 28.56
N LEU A 125 6.33 3.37 27.57
CA LEU A 125 7.47 4.04 26.97
C LEU A 125 7.96 5.22 27.84
N GLY A 126 9.19 5.65 27.58
CA GLY A 126 9.89 6.69 28.33
C GLY A 126 9.33 8.11 28.19
N ALA A 127 10.00 9.07 28.83
CA ALA A 127 9.58 10.46 28.87
C ALA A 127 9.63 11.14 27.49
N SER A 128 10.54 10.73 26.61
CA SER A 128 10.74 11.34 25.29
C SER A 128 9.59 11.05 24.31
N PHE A 129 8.78 10.02 24.57
CA PHE A 129 7.64 9.67 23.75
C PHE A 129 6.46 10.60 24.01
N SER A 130 5.71 10.95 22.96
CA SER A 130 4.54 11.82 23.03
C SER A 130 3.41 11.20 23.85
N ALA A 131 2.71 12.00 24.66
CA ALA A 131 1.51 11.59 25.38
C ALA A 131 0.23 11.70 24.52
N VAL A 132 0.35 11.90 23.21
CA VAL A 132 -0.80 11.94 22.30
C VAL A 132 -1.22 10.50 21.98
N ALA A 133 -2.45 10.13 22.34
CA ALA A 133 -3.01 8.83 22.00
C ALA A 133 -2.92 8.58 20.49
N GLN A 134 -2.64 7.33 20.11
CA GLN A 134 -2.49 6.86 18.73
C GLN A 134 -1.36 7.50 17.92
N ALA A 135 -0.48 8.29 18.56
CA ALA A 135 0.64 8.93 17.90
C ALA A 135 1.51 7.91 17.13
N TYR A 136 1.79 6.76 17.76
CA TYR A 136 2.75 5.77 17.25
C TYR A 136 2.12 4.45 16.77
N ARG A 137 0.78 4.38 16.63
CA ARG A 137 0.12 3.17 16.09
C ARG A 137 0.73 2.79 14.72
N GLY A 138 0.83 1.50 14.41
CA GLY A 138 1.39 0.98 13.16
C GLY A 138 2.88 1.22 12.95
N MET A 139 3.60 1.83 13.89
CA MET A 139 5.05 2.07 13.79
C MET A 139 5.85 0.91 14.40
N PRO A 140 7.05 0.63 13.89
CA PRO A 140 7.94 -0.34 14.50
C PRO A 140 8.57 0.24 15.78
N LEU A 141 8.63 -0.57 16.83
CA LEU A 141 9.38 -0.28 18.05
C LEU A 141 10.61 -1.17 18.09
N ILE A 142 11.80 -0.60 18.04
CA ILE A 142 13.05 -1.35 18.19
C ILE A 142 13.34 -1.52 19.67
N LEU A 143 13.37 -2.77 20.14
CA LEU A 143 13.67 -3.10 21.52
C LEU A 143 15.17 -3.38 21.72
N SER A 144 15.66 -2.94 22.87
CA SER A 144 17.02 -3.17 23.35
C SER A 144 17.00 -3.83 24.74
N GLY A 145 18.13 -4.42 25.15
CA GLY A 145 18.25 -5.15 26.42
C GLY A 145 18.22 -6.68 26.27
N ALA A 146 18.58 -7.37 27.34
CA ALA A 146 18.73 -8.83 27.34
C ALA A 146 17.41 -9.54 26.99
N GLY A 147 17.48 -10.56 26.13
CA GLY A 147 16.33 -11.37 25.71
C GLY A 147 15.47 -10.77 24.58
N VAL A 148 15.56 -9.46 24.30
CA VAL A 148 14.73 -8.78 23.27
C VAL A 148 15.52 -7.89 22.32
N ALA A 149 16.85 -7.82 22.46
CA ALA A 149 17.70 -6.97 21.64
C ALA A 149 17.50 -7.23 20.13
N GLY A 150 17.17 -6.16 19.40
CA GLY A 150 16.98 -6.20 17.94
C GLY A 150 15.58 -6.63 17.50
N ARG A 151 14.67 -6.98 18.43
CA ARG A 151 13.25 -7.21 18.11
C ARG A 151 12.60 -5.91 17.66
N THR A 152 11.71 -6.01 16.70
CA THR A 152 11.02 -4.90 16.05
C THR A 152 9.50 -5.11 16.01
N PRO A 153 8.82 -5.31 17.17
CA PRO A 153 7.37 -5.41 17.21
C PRO A 153 6.70 -4.15 16.65
N ILE A 154 5.52 -4.34 16.05
CA ILE A 154 4.67 -3.25 15.57
C ILE A 154 3.77 -2.82 16.72
N ILE A 155 3.63 -1.51 16.92
CA ILE A 155 2.69 -0.94 17.90
C ILE A 155 1.27 -1.05 17.34
N LEU A 156 0.44 -1.91 17.92
CA LEU A 156 -0.96 -2.12 17.52
C LEU A 156 -1.89 -1.05 18.11
N ASP A 157 -1.60 -0.61 19.34
CA ASP A 157 -2.34 0.44 20.02
C ASP A 157 -1.42 1.31 20.88
N TYR A 158 -1.79 2.58 21.09
CA TYR A 158 -1.02 3.51 21.89
C TYR A 158 -1.94 4.51 22.62
N ASN A 159 -1.85 4.58 23.94
CA ASN A 159 -2.67 5.51 24.75
C ASN A 159 -1.90 6.74 25.24
N ASP A 160 -2.62 7.67 25.88
CA ASP A 160 -2.08 8.91 26.44
C ASP A 160 -1.16 8.68 27.67
N ALA A 161 -1.30 7.52 28.32
CA ALA A 161 -0.37 7.04 29.35
C ALA A 161 0.94 6.43 28.78
N LYS A 162 1.18 6.57 27.47
CA LYS A 162 2.36 6.05 26.76
C LYS A 162 2.52 4.53 26.79
N VAL A 163 1.41 3.81 26.93
CA VAL A 163 1.40 2.36 26.84
C VAL A 163 1.24 1.96 25.38
N ALA A 164 2.25 1.27 24.85
CA ALA A 164 2.25 0.68 23.53
C ALA A 164 1.89 -0.81 23.62
N THR A 165 0.78 -1.22 23.02
CA THR A 165 0.43 -2.63 22.86
C THR A 165 1.10 -3.19 21.62
N LEU A 166 1.81 -4.31 21.75
CA LEU A 166 2.72 -4.86 20.76
C LEU A 166 2.09 -6.01 19.97
N SER A 167 2.60 -6.20 18.74
CA SER A 167 2.22 -7.29 17.83
C SER A 167 2.70 -8.67 18.26
N GLU A 168 3.64 -8.73 19.19
CA GLU A 168 4.27 -9.95 19.69
C GLU A 168 4.02 -10.09 21.18
N SER A 169 4.00 -11.33 21.65
CA SER A 169 4.07 -11.66 23.07
C SER A 169 5.49 -12.07 23.45
N PHE A 170 5.96 -11.62 24.61
CA PHE A 170 7.26 -11.96 25.18
C PHE A 170 7.07 -12.90 26.37
N GLU A 171 7.90 -13.94 26.46
CA GLU A 171 7.87 -14.89 27.59
C GLU A 171 8.21 -14.21 28.92
N THR A 172 9.24 -13.37 28.89
CA THR A 172 9.59 -12.49 30.01
C THR A 172 8.94 -11.14 29.80
N ALA A 173 8.20 -10.66 30.79
CA ALA A 173 7.58 -9.34 30.75
C ALA A 173 8.61 -8.24 30.52
N LEU A 174 8.25 -7.27 29.68
CA LEU A 174 9.08 -6.10 29.43
C LEU A 174 9.16 -5.23 30.69
N GLY A 175 10.32 -4.62 30.93
CA GLY A 175 10.52 -3.77 32.10
C GLY A 175 11.68 -2.80 31.93
N THR A 176 12.10 -2.19 33.03
CA THR A 176 13.13 -1.14 33.06
C THR A 176 14.52 -1.58 32.60
N SER A 177 14.75 -2.90 32.50
CA SER A 177 15.97 -3.48 31.91
C SER A 177 16.00 -3.47 30.38
N ASN A 178 14.88 -3.09 29.75
CA ASN A 178 14.73 -3.02 28.31
C ASN A 178 14.65 -1.56 27.86
N GLY A 179 15.22 -1.27 26.69
CA GLY A 179 15.08 0.03 26.04
C GLY A 179 14.19 -0.05 24.80
N SER A 180 13.76 1.11 24.35
CA SER A 180 12.85 1.26 23.21
C SER A 180 13.24 2.48 22.38
N SER A 181 13.25 2.31 21.06
CA SER A 181 13.46 3.39 20.09
C SER A 181 12.50 3.25 18.92
N ILE A 182 12.20 4.37 18.24
CA ILE A 182 11.42 4.37 17.00
C ILE A 182 12.33 4.90 15.88
N PRO A 183 12.56 4.15 14.79
CA PRO A 183 13.30 4.66 13.64
C PRO A 183 12.45 5.70 12.89
N ALA A 184 13.11 6.61 12.17
CA ALA A 184 12.41 7.52 11.27
C ALA A 184 11.60 6.71 10.24
N ASN A 185 10.31 7.00 10.14
CA ASN A 185 9.40 6.17 9.34
C ASN A 185 8.29 6.99 8.67
N TYR A 186 7.75 6.41 7.61
CA TYR A 186 6.54 6.88 6.94
C TYR A 186 5.45 5.83 7.08
N ARG A 187 4.37 6.19 7.78
CA ARG A 187 3.15 5.38 7.87
C ARG A 187 2.13 5.87 6.86
N TYR A 188 1.52 4.93 6.14
CA TYR A 188 0.35 5.14 5.30
C TYR A 188 -0.84 4.42 5.91
N SER A 189 -1.95 5.12 6.03
CA SER A 189 -3.21 4.54 6.48
C SER A 189 -4.37 5.05 5.65
N PRO A 190 -5.44 4.26 5.48
CA PRO A 190 -6.67 4.72 4.84
C PRO A 190 -7.14 6.02 5.47
N PHE A 191 -7.52 6.99 4.66
CA PHE A 191 -8.08 8.27 5.09
C PHE A 191 -9.35 8.56 4.29
N THR A 192 -10.25 9.31 4.90
CA THR A 192 -11.47 9.83 4.27
C THR A 192 -11.29 11.33 4.13
N ASP A 193 -11.61 11.84 2.95
CA ASP A 193 -11.54 13.25 2.62
C ASP A 193 -12.25 14.14 3.66
N ASP A 194 -11.70 15.30 3.93
CA ASP A 194 -12.28 16.39 4.71
C ASP A 194 -11.89 17.71 4.04
N ASP A 195 -12.71 18.75 4.14
CA ASP A 195 -12.55 20.03 3.42
C ASP A 195 -11.18 20.69 3.70
N ALA A 196 -10.56 20.38 4.84
CA ALA A 196 -9.23 20.87 5.23
C ALA A 196 -8.05 20.08 4.64
N ASP A 197 -8.25 18.81 4.23
CA ASP A 197 -7.19 17.98 3.63
C ASP A 197 -7.75 17.05 2.55
N PRO A 198 -7.93 17.57 1.32
CA PRO A 198 -8.51 16.80 0.24
C PRO A 198 -7.61 15.65 -0.21
N MET A 199 -8.26 14.54 -0.60
CA MET A 199 -7.59 13.37 -1.17
C MET A 199 -6.77 13.80 -2.40
N LYS A 200 -5.48 13.44 -2.39
CA LYS A 200 -4.55 13.86 -3.44
C LYS A 200 -4.99 13.31 -4.80
N ILE A 201 -4.68 14.11 -5.82
CA ILE A 201 -4.85 13.80 -7.23
C ILE A 201 -3.47 13.89 -7.89
N GLY A 202 -3.28 13.17 -9.00
CA GLY A 202 -1.99 13.17 -9.67
C GLY A 202 -2.06 13.12 -11.20
N THR A 203 -0.96 13.56 -11.80
CA THR A 203 -0.70 13.48 -13.23
C THR A 203 0.23 12.32 -13.51
N ALA A 204 -0.17 11.44 -14.44
CA ALA A 204 0.63 10.34 -14.93
C ALA A 204 1.12 10.60 -16.35
N TYR A 205 2.45 10.51 -16.55
CA TYR A 205 3.10 10.63 -17.84
C TYR A 205 3.68 9.27 -18.25
N ILE A 206 3.32 8.81 -19.44
CA ILE A 206 3.83 7.56 -20.01
C ILE A 206 4.57 7.89 -21.29
N TYR A 207 5.88 7.69 -21.30
CA TYR A 207 6.70 7.76 -22.50
C TYR A 207 6.79 6.37 -23.14
N GLU A 208 6.54 6.28 -24.45
CA GLU A 208 6.74 5.09 -25.27
C GLU A 208 7.61 5.45 -26.48
N ASP A 209 8.90 5.13 -26.39
CA ASP A 209 9.89 5.37 -27.44
C ASP A 209 9.90 6.80 -28.01
N GLY A 210 9.61 7.77 -27.13
CA GLY A 210 9.54 9.22 -27.41
C GLY A 210 8.13 9.80 -27.50
N HIS A 211 7.08 8.97 -27.50
CA HIS A 211 5.69 9.40 -27.48
C HIS A 211 5.20 9.55 -26.06
N LEU A 212 4.75 10.74 -25.68
CA LEU A 212 4.22 11.03 -24.37
C LEU A 212 2.69 10.92 -24.39
N TYR A 213 2.15 10.13 -23.47
CA TYR A 213 0.72 10.07 -23.14
C TYR A 213 0.52 10.71 -21.76
N ARG A 214 -0.40 11.66 -21.67
CA ARG A 214 -0.67 12.41 -20.43
C ARG A 214 -2.04 12.06 -19.89
N TYR A 215 -2.10 11.82 -18.59
CA TYR A 215 -3.33 11.55 -17.86
C TYR A 215 -3.39 12.47 -16.65
N LEU A 216 -4.47 13.24 -16.54
CA LEU A 216 -4.72 14.19 -15.46
C LEU A 216 -5.72 13.61 -14.48
N ASP A 217 -5.77 14.19 -13.28
CA ASP A 217 -6.78 13.93 -12.26
C ASP A 217 -6.92 12.43 -11.92
N CYS A 218 -5.78 11.76 -11.84
CA CYS A 218 -5.72 10.33 -11.59
C CYS A 218 -5.94 10.02 -10.11
N ARG A 219 -6.89 9.13 -9.83
CA ARG A 219 -7.06 8.42 -8.55
C ARG A 219 -7.18 6.93 -8.82
N GLY A 220 -6.91 6.09 -7.82
CA GLY A 220 -6.81 4.67 -8.09
C GLY A 220 -7.07 3.74 -6.93
N ASP A 221 -6.87 2.47 -7.23
CA ASP A 221 -6.79 1.38 -6.26
C ASP A 221 -5.42 0.70 -6.36
N PHE A 222 -5.07 -0.08 -5.34
CA PHE A 222 -3.88 -0.90 -5.37
C PHE A 222 -4.12 -2.28 -4.76
N THR A 223 -3.27 -3.22 -5.17
CA THR A 223 -3.09 -4.51 -4.50
C THR A 223 -1.62 -4.70 -4.19
N LEU A 224 -1.32 -5.05 -2.94
CA LEU A 224 0.00 -5.46 -2.47
C LEU A 224 0.01 -6.98 -2.38
N GLU A 225 0.97 -7.63 -3.04
CA GLU A 225 1.19 -9.07 -2.93
C GLU A 225 2.62 -9.34 -2.49
N VAL A 226 2.79 -10.25 -1.53
CA VAL A 226 4.09 -10.74 -1.11
C VAL A 226 4.05 -12.25 -0.92
N THR A 227 5.08 -12.93 -1.40
CA THR A 227 5.22 -14.39 -1.33
C THR A 227 6.40 -14.77 -0.45
N SER A 228 6.27 -15.86 0.31
CA SER A 228 7.31 -16.34 1.22
C SER A 228 8.61 -16.66 0.47
N GLY A 229 9.73 -16.13 0.94
CA GLY A 229 11.03 -16.22 0.27
C GLY A 229 11.16 -15.38 -1.00
N GLY A 230 10.07 -14.75 -1.47
CA GLY A 230 10.01 -13.91 -2.65
C GLY A 230 10.13 -12.42 -2.33
N VAL A 231 9.78 -11.61 -3.33
CA VAL A 231 9.73 -10.14 -3.23
C VAL A 231 8.28 -9.66 -3.29
N GLY A 232 8.01 -8.53 -2.65
CA GLY A 232 6.69 -7.89 -2.71
C GLY A 232 6.47 -7.09 -4.00
N PHE A 233 5.23 -7.07 -4.47
CA PHE A 233 4.79 -6.26 -5.60
C PHE A 233 3.55 -5.45 -5.26
N PHE A 234 3.53 -4.20 -5.72
CA PHE A 234 2.30 -3.43 -5.84
C PHE A 234 1.79 -3.49 -7.28
N THR A 235 0.50 -3.70 -7.44
CA THR A 235 -0.23 -3.47 -8.68
C THR A 235 -1.14 -2.28 -8.46
N PHE A 236 -0.88 -1.19 -9.16
CA PHE A 236 -1.70 0.02 -9.12
C PHE A 236 -2.63 0.05 -10.32
N THR A 237 -3.88 0.44 -10.10
CA THR A 237 -4.85 0.72 -11.16
C THR A 237 -5.38 2.13 -10.96
N LEU A 238 -4.90 3.05 -11.81
CA LEU A 238 -5.26 4.46 -11.80
C LEU A 238 -6.31 4.73 -12.86
N THR A 239 -7.28 5.57 -12.54
CA THR A 239 -8.29 6.08 -13.47
C THR A 239 -8.19 7.60 -13.51
N GLY A 240 -8.17 8.19 -14.69
CA GLY A 240 -8.04 9.63 -14.87
C GLY A 240 -8.51 10.11 -16.25
N VAL A 241 -8.29 11.39 -16.53
CA VAL A 241 -8.70 12.05 -17.77
C VAL A 241 -7.54 12.08 -18.76
N PHE A 242 -7.75 11.56 -19.97
CA PHE A 242 -6.72 11.59 -21.01
C PHE A 242 -6.53 13.01 -21.57
N ALA A 243 -5.33 13.57 -21.41
CA ALA A 243 -4.96 14.94 -21.80
C ALA A 243 -4.15 15.00 -23.12
N GLY A 244 -4.30 13.98 -23.96
CA GLY A 244 -3.70 13.91 -25.28
C GLY A 244 -2.30 13.32 -25.31
N ARG A 245 -1.74 13.34 -26.53
CA ARG A 245 -0.43 12.77 -26.87
C ARG A 245 0.48 13.82 -27.52
N THR A 246 1.76 13.79 -27.18
CA THR A 246 2.81 14.62 -27.80
C THR A 246 4.07 13.79 -28.06
N GLU A 247 5.05 14.35 -28.78
CA GLU A 247 6.31 13.66 -29.15
C GLU A 247 7.55 14.45 -28.71
N PRO A 248 7.77 14.67 -27.41
CA PRO A 248 8.92 15.40 -26.90
C PRO A 248 10.25 14.64 -27.03
N GLY A 249 10.22 13.34 -27.35
CA GLY A 249 11.38 12.46 -27.26
C GLY A 249 11.51 11.80 -25.88
N MET A 250 12.43 10.84 -25.77
CA MET A 250 12.65 10.10 -24.52
C MET A 250 13.58 10.89 -23.59
N PRO A 251 13.21 11.12 -22.32
CA PRO A 251 14.12 11.70 -21.34
C PRO A 251 15.37 10.83 -21.16
N ASN A 252 16.55 11.46 -21.12
CA ASN A 252 17.85 10.79 -20.99
C ASN A 252 18.43 10.85 -19.57
N ASP A 253 17.74 11.51 -18.65
CA ASP A 253 18.13 11.84 -17.28
C ASP A 253 17.22 11.19 -16.22
N ALA A 254 16.47 10.14 -16.60
CA ALA A 254 15.56 9.45 -15.70
C ALA A 254 16.30 8.80 -14.52
N VAL A 255 15.93 9.17 -13.28
CA VAL A 255 16.51 8.62 -12.06
C VAL A 255 15.48 7.78 -11.33
N PHE A 256 15.77 6.49 -11.17
CA PHE A 256 14.93 5.59 -10.39
C PHE A 256 15.43 5.55 -8.94
N GLY A 257 14.66 6.14 -8.03
CA GLY A 257 14.94 6.06 -6.59
C GLY A 257 14.65 4.68 -5.99
N GLY A 258 15.14 4.45 -4.77
CA GLY A 258 14.73 3.34 -3.91
C GLY A 258 15.85 2.37 -3.51
N ALA A 259 15.57 1.60 -2.45
CA ALA A 259 16.42 0.52 -1.98
C ALA A 259 16.45 -0.69 -2.92
N PRO A 260 17.42 -1.61 -2.75
CA PRO A 260 17.25 -3.00 -3.20
C PRO A 260 15.93 -3.57 -2.68
N THR A 261 15.23 -4.32 -3.52
CA THR A 261 13.93 -4.91 -3.17
C THR A 261 14.09 -5.88 -1.99
N PRO A 262 13.35 -5.68 -0.88
CA PRO A 262 13.41 -6.57 0.27
C PRO A 262 12.76 -7.92 -0.04
N PHE A 263 13.32 -8.98 0.54
CA PHE A 263 12.75 -10.32 0.52
C PHE A 263 11.86 -10.55 1.74
N PHE A 264 10.78 -11.29 1.55
CA PHE A 264 9.90 -11.70 2.65
C PHE A 264 10.44 -12.94 3.34
N ARG A 265 11.21 -12.69 4.39
CA ARG A 265 11.76 -13.71 5.29
C ARG A 265 12.15 -13.05 6.61
N GLN A 266 12.15 -13.84 7.68
CA GLN A 266 12.57 -13.35 8.99
C GLN A 266 14.06 -12.96 9.00
N GLY A 267 14.98 -13.69 8.37
CA GLY A 267 16.41 -13.39 8.52
C GLY A 267 16.94 -13.74 9.93
N VAL A 268 18.07 -13.16 10.34
CA VAL A 268 18.75 -13.47 11.62
C VAL A 268 18.45 -12.36 12.64
N ASN A 269 17.65 -12.68 13.66
CA ASN A 269 17.23 -11.80 14.77
C ASN A 269 16.46 -10.51 14.42
N PRO A 270 15.41 -10.57 13.59
CA PRO A 270 14.27 -9.68 13.81
C PRO A 270 13.05 -10.48 14.29
N SER A 271 12.07 -9.70 14.70
CA SER A 271 10.75 -10.17 15.03
C SER A 271 10.13 -11.08 13.94
N PRO A 272 9.17 -11.95 14.28
CA PRO A 272 8.59 -12.89 13.33
C PRO A 272 7.97 -12.22 12.11
N ALA A 273 8.24 -12.76 10.91
CA ALA A 273 7.83 -12.12 9.65
C ALA A 273 6.30 -12.04 9.49
N PHE A 274 5.55 -12.98 10.07
CA PHE A 274 4.09 -13.01 10.00
C PHE A 274 3.51 -13.53 11.32
N LEU A 275 2.51 -12.80 11.84
CA LEU A 275 1.80 -13.10 13.07
C LEU A 275 0.30 -12.88 12.86
N ILE A 276 -0.50 -13.84 13.32
CA ILE A 276 -1.94 -13.71 13.48
C ILE A 276 -2.29 -14.01 14.93
N ASP A 277 -3.01 -13.10 15.57
CA ASP A 277 -3.30 -13.15 17.01
C ASP A 277 -2.04 -13.34 17.89
N ARG A 278 -0.93 -12.71 17.47
CA ARG A 278 0.41 -12.83 18.09
C ARG A 278 1.01 -14.24 18.05
N GLY A 279 0.36 -15.19 17.41
CA GLY A 279 0.87 -16.52 17.11
C GLY A 279 1.59 -16.57 15.76
N LEU A 280 2.59 -17.44 15.66
CA LEU A 280 3.30 -17.69 14.41
C LEU A 280 2.39 -18.39 13.41
N ALA A 281 2.41 -17.96 12.15
CA ALA A 281 1.76 -18.68 11.07
C ALA A 281 2.66 -18.73 9.84
N ALA A 282 2.87 -19.94 9.32
CA ALA A 282 3.55 -20.16 8.05
C ALA A 282 2.56 -19.90 6.92
N VAL A 283 2.87 -18.93 6.07
CA VAL A 283 2.07 -18.48 4.92
C VAL A 283 2.91 -18.55 3.64
N SER A 284 2.30 -18.89 2.50
CA SER A 284 2.97 -18.86 1.20
C SER A 284 2.76 -17.53 0.48
N ARG A 285 1.58 -16.94 0.59
CA ARG A 285 1.18 -15.70 -0.07
C ARG A 285 0.33 -14.83 0.85
N VAL A 286 0.63 -13.55 0.84
CA VAL A 286 -0.15 -12.52 1.51
C VAL A 286 -0.54 -11.49 0.46
N THR A 287 -1.83 -11.20 0.36
CA THR A 287 -2.36 -10.18 -0.55
C THR A 287 -3.21 -9.19 0.23
N LEU A 288 -2.83 -7.91 0.19
CA LEU A 288 -3.65 -6.82 0.71
C LEU A 288 -4.26 -6.05 -0.45
N THR A 289 -5.57 -5.95 -0.49
CA THR A 289 -6.31 -5.17 -1.48
C THR A 289 -6.79 -3.88 -0.83
N GLY A 290 -6.50 -2.74 -1.48
CA GLY A 290 -6.99 -1.43 -1.07
C GLY A 290 -8.51 -1.34 -1.17
N GLY A 291 -9.08 -1.97 -2.21
CA GLY A 291 -10.53 -2.16 -2.38
C GLY A 291 -11.27 -0.86 -2.60
N ASN A 292 -10.62 0.13 -3.21
CA ASN A 292 -11.24 1.39 -3.56
C ASN A 292 -12.24 1.23 -4.72
N THR A 293 -13.43 1.79 -4.56
CA THR A 293 -14.37 2.01 -5.67
C THR A 293 -14.12 3.38 -6.27
N VAL A 294 -13.51 3.41 -7.46
CA VAL A 294 -13.19 4.65 -8.18
C VAL A 294 -14.26 4.91 -9.24
N ALA A 295 -14.85 6.10 -9.24
CA ALA A 295 -15.83 6.54 -10.21
C ALA A 295 -15.45 7.91 -10.80
N SER A 296 -15.72 8.10 -12.09
CA SER A 296 -15.62 9.42 -12.74
C SER A 296 -17.05 9.92 -13.00
N PRO A 297 -17.53 10.94 -12.27
CA PRO A 297 -18.89 11.44 -12.45
C PRO A 297 -19.07 12.03 -13.85
N PRO A 298 -20.23 11.85 -14.50
CA PRO A 298 -20.52 12.48 -15.78
C PRO A 298 -20.57 14.00 -15.60
N ASP A 299 -19.87 14.73 -16.46
CA ASP A 299 -19.86 16.19 -16.47
C ASP A 299 -19.85 16.70 -17.91
N PRO A 300 -20.99 17.19 -18.43
CA PRO A 300 -21.09 17.69 -19.80
C PRO A 300 -20.28 18.98 -20.02
N ASN A 301 -19.82 19.65 -18.96
CA ASN A 301 -19.01 20.86 -19.07
C ASN A 301 -17.51 20.56 -19.21
N SER A 302 -17.11 19.30 -19.06
CA SER A 302 -15.73 18.87 -19.28
C SER A 302 -15.49 18.53 -20.75
N LEU A 303 -14.25 18.66 -21.21
CA LEU A 303 -13.86 18.40 -22.61
C LEU A 303 -14.20 16.97 -23.08
N GLN A 304 -14.25 16.00 -22.16
CA GLN A 304 -14.46 14.59 -22.45
C GLN A 304 -15.82 14.08 -21.95
N GLY A 305 -16.67 14.94 -21.37
CA GLY A 305 -17.99 14.57 -20.85
C GLY A 305 -17.98 13.90 -19.46
N PHE A 306 -16.83 13.81 -18.80
CA PHE A 306 -16.65 13.22 -17.47
C PHE A 306 -15.70 14.06 -16.60
N GLY A 307 -15.95 14.07 -15.30
CA GLY A 307 -15.13 14.76 -14.29
C GLY A 307 -13.94 13.93 -13.80
N ALA A 308 -13.17 14.53 -12.88
CA ALA A 308 -12.05 13.90 -12.20
C ALA A 308 -12.44 12.60 -11.51
N ALA A 309 -11.51 11.63 -11.43
CA ALA A 309 -11.76 10.39 -10.71
C ALA A 309 -11.94 10.65 -9.20
N ILE A 310 -12.95 10.04 -8.60
CA ILE A 310 -13.30 10.15 -7.17
C ILE A 310 -13.33 8.75 -6.56
N VAL A 311 -12.82 8.60 -5.34
CA VAL A 311 -12.93 7.37 -4.56
C VAL A 311 -14.19 7.45 -3.71
N ASN A 312 -15.19 6.64 -4.02
CA ASN A 312 -16.52 6.68 -3.38
C ASN A 312 -16.66 5.70 -2.21
N GLY A 313 -15.85 4.66 -2.19
CA GLY A 313 -15.91 3.62 -1.18
C GLY A 313 -14.58 2.90 -1.07
N ARG A 314 -14.41 2.18 0.04
CA ARG A 314 -13.22 1.38 0.32
C ARG A 314 -13.59 0.17 1.15
N ASP A 315 -13.09 -1.00 0.75
CA ASP A 315 -13.18 -2.25 1.50
C ASP A 315 -11.80 -2.91 1.52
N VAL A 316 -11.05 -2.65 2.59
CA VAL A 316 -9.68 -3.16 2.72
C VAL A 316 -9.73 -4.59 3.21
N ARG A 317 -9.22 -5.52 2.38
CA ARG A 317 -9.16 -6.94 2.73
C ARG A 317 -7.73 -7.47 2.65
N LEU A 318 -7.41 -8.35 3.57
CA LEU A 318 -6.19 -9.13 3.58
C LEU A 318 -6.55 -10.60 3.30
N THR A 319 -5.97 -11.16 2.24
CA THR A 319 -6.08 -12.58 1.92
C THR A 319 -4.75 -13.25 2.25
N ILE A 320 -4.81 -14.34 3.00
CA ILE A 320 -3.65 -15.12 3.45
C ILE A 320 -3.94 -16.61 3.29
N ASP A 321 -2.87 -17.40 3.19
CA ASP A 321 -2.94 -18.86 3.02
C ASP A 321 -2.13 -19.63 4.08
N PRO A 322 -2.42 -19.48 5.39
CA PRO A 322 -1.66 -20.16 6.41
C PRO A 322 -1.83 -21.68 6.35
N GLN A 323 -0.77 -22.40 6.70
CA GLN A 323 -0.85 -23.84 6.94
C GLN A 323 -1.76 -24.13 8.13
N THR A 324 -2.59 -25.17 8.01
CA THR A 324 -3.50 -25.62 9.08
C THR A 324 -2.67 -26.13 10.26
N THR A 325 -3.10 -25.80 11.47
CA THR A 325 -2.46 -26.23 12.71
C THR A 325 -3.50 -26.91 13.60
N ASP A 326 -3.06 -27.57 14.66
CA ASP A 326 -3.96 -28.15 15.66
C ASP A 326 -4.92 -27.08 16.24
N LEU A 327 -6.15 -27.50 16.57
CA LEU A 327 -7.19 -26.61 17.13
C LEU A 327 -6.74 -25.90 18.41
N ALA A 328 -5.87 -26.54 19.20
CA ALA A 328 -5.30 -25.92 20.41
C ALA A 328 -4.34 -24.77 20.10
N THR A 329 -3.75 -24.76 18.91
CA THR A 329 -2.83 -23.70 18.46
C THR A 329 -3.60 -22.59 17.74
N ARG A 330 -4.49 -22.95 16.81
CA ARG A 330 -5.32 -21.98 16.08
C ARG A 330 -6.59 -22.66 15.57
N ASP A 331 -7.74 -22.22 16.09
CA ASP A 331 -9.05 -22.64 15.63
C ASP A 331 -9.72 -21.53 14.81
N THR A 332 -9.42 -21.50 13.52
CA THR A 332 -9.92 -20.51 12.57
C THR A 332 -11.43 -20.62 12.34
N LEU A 333 -12.03 -21.80 12.59
CA LEU A 333 -13.47 -22.02 12.43
C LEU A 333 -14.25 -21.42 13.59
N SER A 334 -13.84 -21.72 14.83
CA SER A 334 -14.44 -21.10 16.02
C SER A 334 -14.27 -19.58 16.00
N ASP A 335 -13.12 -19.09 15.51
CA ASP A 335 -12.85 -17.67 15.36
C ASP A 335 -13.78 -16.99 14.32
N LEU A 336 -14.11 -17.68 13.23
CA LEU A 336 -15.05 -17.24 12.22
C LEU A 336 -16.49 -17.18 12.76
N GLU A 337 -16.94 -18.25 13.45
CA GLU A 337 -18.28 -18.31 14.06
C GLU A 337 -18.48 -17.24 15.13
N ALA A 338 -17.46 -17.00 15.97
CA ALA A 338 -17.48 -15.99 17.02
C ALA A 338 -17.27 -14.56 16.50
N GLN A 339 -16.97 -14.38 15.21
CA GLN A 339 -16.60 -13.09 14.61
C GLN A 339 -15.47 -12.39 15.37
N ARG A 340 -14.49 -13.17 15.86
CA ARG A 340 -13.45 -12.68 16.76
C ARG A 340 -12.54 -11.69 16.04
N LYS A 341 -12.21 -10.59 16.71
CA LYS A 341 -11.24 -9.60 16.23
C LYS A 341 -9.84 -9.96 16.74
N GLN A 342 -8.87 -9.99 15.83
CA GLN A 342 -7.50 -10.41 16.07
C GLN A 342 -6.51 -9.48 15.39
N PRO A 343 -5.36 -9.20 15.99
CA PRO A 343 -4.32 -8.45 15.32
C PRO A 343 -3.60 -9.32 14.28
N VAL A 344 -3.28 -8.71 13.14
CA VAL A 344 -2.37 -9.29 12.13
C VAL A 344 -1.18 -8.35 11.96
N ALA A 345 0.03 -8.93 11.98
CA ALA A 345 1.26 -8.19 11.80
C ALA A 345 2.18 -8.91 10.82
N ILE A 346 2.72 -8.15 9.88
CA ILE A 346 3.59 -8.64 8.81
C ILE A 346 4.78 -7.70 8.71
N GLN A 347 5.97 -8.26 8.61
CA GLN A 347 7.19 -7.47 8.44
C GLN A 347 8.14 -8.15 7.44
N TRP A 348 8.74 -7.33 6.58
CA TRP A 348 9.71 -7.79 5.61
C TRP A 348 10.77 -6.73 5.32
N GLY A 349 11.95 -7.18 4.90
CA GLY A 349 13.14 -6.34 4.79
C GLY A 349 13.94 -6.27 6.09
N LEU A 350 15.26 -6.37 5.97
CA LEU A 350 16.18 -6.45 7.13
C LEU A 350 16.99 -5.17 7.32
N VAL A 351 17.21 -4.43 6.23
CA VAL A 351 18.06 -3.24 6.17
C VAL A 351 17.21 -2.00 6.44
N ALA A 352 17.70 -1.08 7.29
CA ALA A 352 17.05 0.20 7.55
C ALA A 352 16.83 1.01 6.26
N GLY A 353 15.74 1.79 6.18
CA GLY A 353 15.31 2.47 4.97
C GLY A 353 14.71 1.53 3.90
N SER A 354 14.62 0.23 4.20
CA SER A 354 14.07 -0.82 3.33
C SER A 354 13.14 -1.78 4.09
N ARG A 355 12.87 -1.52 5.38
CA ARG A 355 11.97 -2.34 6.19
C ARG A 355 10.55 -1.88 5.95
N ILE A 356 9.66 -2.84 5.88
CA ILE A 356 8.25 -2.59 5.60
C ILE A 356 7.42 -3.42 6.54
N TYR A 357 6.45 -2.75 7.15
CA TYR A 357 5.56 -3.31 8.16
C TYR A 357 4.14 -3.11 7.70
N LEU A 358 3.32 -4.15 7.81
CA LEU A 358 1.88 -4.09 7.65
C LEU A 358 1.25 -4.54 8.96
N SER A 359 0.33 -3.74 9.50
CA SER A 359 -0.45 -4.12 10.68
C SER A 359 -1.92 -3.85 10.48
N ILE A 360 -2.73 -4.80 10.94
CA ILE A 360 -4.17 -4.70 11.09
C ILE A 360 -4.44 -4.91 12.59
N PRO A 361 -4.67 -3.84 13.37
CA PRO A 361 -4.86 -3.96 14.81
C PRO A 361 -6.08 -4.80 15.20
N GLN A 362 -7.14 -4.75 14.40
CA GLN A 362 -8.39 -5.49 14.59
C GLN A 362 -8.86 -6.09 13.26
N GLY A 363 -8.34 -7.25 12.89
CA GLY A 363 -8.80 -8.02 11.75
C GLY A 363 -9.89 -9.01 12.15
N LYS A 364 -10.89 -9.20 11.31
CA LYS A 364 -11.93 -10.24 11.51
C LYS A 364 -11.89 -11.19 10.31
N ILE A 365 -11.83 -12.49 10.57
CA ILE A 365 -11.94 -13.50 9.51
C ILE A 365 -13.38 -13.49 8.98
N VAL A 366 -13.55 -13.35 7.67
CA VAL A 366 -14.86 -13.28 6.99
C VAL A 366 -15.05 -14.38 5.94
N GLY A 367 -13.97 -15.03 5.51
CA GLY A 367 -14.01 -16.17 4.61
C GLY A 367 -12.90 -17.15 4.97
N ARG A 368 -13.20 -18.44 4.83
CA ARG A 368 -12.27 -19.55 5.05
C ARG A 368 -12.57 -20.62 4.02
N ASP A 369 -11.59 -20.93 3.18
CA ASP A 369 -11.66 -22.02 2.22
C ASP A 369 -10.54 -23.01 2.51
N GLU A 370 -10.84 -24.30 2.45
CA GLU A 370 -9.83 -25.35 2.60
C GLU A 370 -8.99 -25.44 1.32
N SER A 371 -7.68 -25.60 1.49
CA SER A 371 -6.71 -25.69 0.42
C SER A 371 -5.65 -26.76 0.75
N GLU A 372 -4.84 -27.12 -0.24
CA GLU A 372 -3.71 -28.00 -0.06
C GLU A 372 -2.46 -27.31 -0.61
N SER A 373 -1.36 -27.38 0.14
CA SER A 373 -0.06 -26.91 -0.31
C SER A 373 1.00 -27.93 0.08
N ASP A 374 1.69 -28.49 -0.92
CA ASP A 374 2.83 -29.40 -0.73
C ASP A 374 2.51 -30.65 0.12
N GLY A 375 1.31 -31.22 -0.07
CA GLY A 375 0.83 -32.38 0.71
C GLY A 375 0.43 -32.06 2.16
N LEU A 376 0.47 -30.78 2.55
CA LEU A 376 -0.01 -30.28 3.83
C LEU A 376 -1.34 -29.53 3.64
N GLN A 377 -2.25 -29.70 4.61
CA GLN A 377 -3.51 -28.98 4.60
C GLN A 377 -3.26 -27.49 4.88
N ALA A 378 -3.75 -26.62 4.00
CA ALA A 378 -3.70 -25.17 4.12
C ALA A 378 -5.11 -24.60 4.16
N GLU A 379 -5.24 -23.34 4.58
CA GLU A 379 -6.51 -22.65 4.56
C GLU A 379 -6.32 -21.29 3.93
N GLN A 380 -7.18 -20.93 2.98
CA GLN A 380 -7.25 -19.58 2.49
C GLN A 380 -8.19 -18.78 3.40
N LEU A 381 -7.64 -17.79 4.10
CA LEU A 381 -8.40 -16.91 4.98
C LEU A 381 -8.52 -15.53 4.35
N THR A 382 -9.74 -15.00 4.35
CA THR A 382 -10.01 -13.58 4.05
C THR A 382 -10.26 -12.86 5.35
N VAL A 383 -9.41 -11.89 5.67
CA VAL A 383 -9.48 -11.03 6.86
C VAL A 383 -9.93 -9.65 6.44
N ASP A 384 -11.05 -9.21 7.00
CA ASP A 384 -11.56 -7.85 6.90
C ASP A 384 -10.85 -6.96 7.93
N ALA A 385 -10.30 -5.82 7.48
CA ALA A 385 -9.63 -4.86 8.35
C ALA A 385 -10.67 -4.02 9.10
N THR A 386 -11.18 -4.55 10.21
CA THR A 386 -12.25 -3.88 10.96
C THR A 386 -11.73 -2.63 11.68
N GLY A 387 -12.31 -1.48 11.36
CA GLY A 387 -11.95 -0.19 11.95
C GLY A 387 -12.14 0.95 10.97
N THR A 388 -12.00 2.18 11.44
CA THR A 388 -12.03 3.37 10.58
C THR A 388 -10.62 3.90 10.38
N ALA A 389 -10.25 4.20 9.14
CA ALA A 389 -8.98 4.84 8.79
C ALA A 389 -7.74 4.10 9.36
N GLY A 390 -6.85 4.79 10.08
CA GLY A 390 -5.65 4.19 10.69
C GLY A 390 -5.91 3.22 11.85
N ALA A 391 -7.16 3.00 12.24
CA ALA A 391 -7.54 1.88 13.11
C ALA A 391 -7.73 0.56 12.34
N ALA A 392 -7.97 0.63 11.02
CA ALA A 392 -8.19 -0.53 10.18
C ALA A 392 -6.86 -1.19 9.76
N VAL A 393 -6.00 -0.45 9.06
CA VAL A 393 -4.73 -0.99 8.52
C VAL A 393 -3.66 0.09 8.44
N ASN A 394 -2.40 -0.33 8.60
CA ASN A 394 -1.24 0.55 8.55
C ASN A 394 -0.10 -0.10 7.78
N LEU A 395 0.39 0.58 6.76
CA LEU A 395 1.59 0.22 6.01
C LEU A 395 2.69 1.21 6.35
N THR A 396 3.79 0.75 6.92
CA THR A 396 4.88 1.60 7.39
C THR A 396 6.19 1.23 6.73
N PHE A 397 6.93 2.23 6.28
CA PHE A 397 8.28 2.10 5.74
C PHE A 397 9.30 2.71 6.72
N ALA A 398 10.34 1.97 7.08
CA ALA A 398 11.38 2.40 8.03
C ALA A 398 12.80 1.95 7.66
#